data_AF-A0A842Q5N8-F1
#
_entry.id   AF-A0A842Q5N8-F1
#
_cell.length_a   1.000
_cell.length_b   1.000
_cell.length_c   1.000
_cell.angle_alpha   90.00
_cell.angle_beta   90.00
_cell.angle_gamma   90.00
#
_symmetry.space_group_name_H-M   'P 1'
#
loop_
_entity.id
_entity.type
_entity.pdbx_description
1 polymer ?
#
loop_
_entity_poly.entity_id
_entity_poly.type
_entity_poly.pdbx_seq_one_letter_code
_entity_poly.pdbx_strand_id
1 'polypeptide(L)'
;QGHVLAYGLTSEVKSGMTLEETLDEIKRQDAVSCAAHPFAVTNGIREMASLCDLIESFNSNNIDHFSNIVAESFAKHKNKPSIAGSDSHIAQTIGRCINSVESEKDLDNILQSMRQGKLKIIKANYTSKEEVYKHAYYILSSSKELILGYTLKHHPNAHWAAKWALDSYTMNPERRFWRALGAFTLYLTKRASKKVNVNGHNPQVFEKRSWRTLIYMSLVP
;
A
#
# COMPACT_ATOMS: atom_id res chain seq x y z
N GLN A 1 7.09 -10.86 2.84
CA GLN A 1 6.24 -9.89 3.57
C GLN A 1 5.45 -9.08 2.55
N GLY A 2 4.18 -8.78 2.81
CA GLY A 2 3.35 -7.94 1.94
C GLY A 2 1.96 -7.74 2.54
N HIS A 3 1.07 -7.07 1.81
CA HIS A 3 -0.28 -6.74 2.31
C HIS A 3 -1.38 -7.54 1.60
N VAL A 4 -2.34 -8.03 2.40
CA VAL A 4 -3.56 -8.69 1.96
C VAL A 4 -4.72 -8.08 2.75
N LEU A 5 -5.85 -7.84 2.07
CA LEU A 5 -7.12 -7.49 2.70
C LEU A 5 -7.99 -8.74 2.82
N ALA A 6 -8.78 -8.80 3.89
CA ALA A 6 -9.77 -9.84 4.11
C ALA A 6 -11.14 -9.21 4.36
N TYR A 7 -12.14 -9.59 3.58
CA TYR A 7 -13.52 -9.11 3.70
C TYR A 7 -14.41 -10.22 4.26
N GLY A 8 -15.18 -9.92 5.32
CA GLY A 8 -16.09 -10.89 5.93
C GLY A 8 -15.48 -11.74 7.05
N LEU A 9 -14.36 -11.32 7.64
CA LEU A 9 -13.81 -12.00 8.82
C LEU A 9 -14.77 -11.95 10.00
N THR A 10 -14.88 -13.06 10.72
CA THR A 10 -15.65 -13.19 11.97
C THR A 10 -14.76 -13.31 13.20
N SER A 11 -13.47 -13.59 13.00
CA SER A 11 -12.45 -13.67 14.03
C SER A 11 -11.12 -13.13 13.52
N GLU A 12 -10.30 -12.59 14.43
CA GLU A 12 -8.98 -12.05 14.09
C GLU A 12 -8.07 -13.13 13.50
N VAL A 13 -7.37 -12.79 12.41
CA VAL A 13 -6.30 -13.62 11.85
C VAL A 13 -5.02 -13.35 12.62
N LYS A 14 -4.38 -14.41 13.12
CA LYS A 14 -3.18 -14.27 13.96
C LYS A 14 -2.01 -13.66 13.17
N SER A 15 -1.26 -12.79 13.85
CA SER A 15 -0.02 -12.23 13.31
C SER A 15 1.10 -13.29 13.24
N GLY A 16 2.06 -13.09 12.32
CA GLY A 16 3.26 -13.93 12.19
C GLY A 16 3.11 -15.15 11.28
N MET A 17 1.96 -15.32 10.64
CA MET A 17 1.68 -16.39 9.68
C MET A 17 2.32 -16.10 8.31
N THR A 18 2.58 -17.16 7.54
CA THR A 18 2.91 -17.06 6.12
C THR A 18 1.71 -16.54 5.31
N LEU A 19 1.94 -16.18 4.04
CA LEU A 19 0.85 -15.73 3.17
C LEU A 19 -0.17 -16.84 2.98
N GLU A 20 0.29 -18.05 2.68
CA GLU A 20 -0.53 -19.22 2.45
C GLU A 20 -1.37 -19.58 3.68
N GLU A 21 -0.75 -19.64 4.87
CA GLU A 21 -1.46 -19.88 6.12
C GLU A 21 -2.49 -18.78 6.40
N THR A 22 -2.16 -17.51 6.09
CA THR A 22 -3.09 -16.38 6.23
C THR A 22 -4.29 -16.53 5.29
N LEU A 23 -4.07 -16.93 4.03
CA LEU A 23 -5.12 -17.15 3.04
C LEU A 23 -6.00 -18.36 3.41
N ASP A 24 -5.40 -19.42 3.94
CA ASP A 24 -6.12 -20.58 4.44
C ASP A 24 -7.03 -20.22 5.62
N GLU A 25 -6.56 -19.37 6.54
CA GLU A 25 -7.37 -18.90 7.67
C GLU A 25 -8.51 -17.98 7.21
N ILE A 26 -8.27 -17.08 6.26
CA ILE A 26 -9.32 -16.25 5.64
C ILE A 26 -10.37 -17.16 5.00
N LYS A 27 -9.94 -18.17 4.24
CA LYS A 27 -10.83 -19.12 3.58
C LYS A 27 -11.63 -19.97 4.58
N ARG A 28 -11.04 -20.36 5.71
CA ARG A 28 -11.71 -21.13 6.78
C ARG A 28 -12.89 -20.37 7.39
N GLN A 29 -12.85 -19.04 7.36
CA GLN A 29 -13.92 -18.17 7.85
C GLN A 29 -14.93 -17.79 6.76
N ASP A 30 -14.87 -18.42 5.58
CA ASP A 30 -15.65 -18.06 4.38
C ASP A 30 -15.52 -16.57 3.98
N ALA A 31 -14.38 -15.96 4.32
CA ALA A 31 -14.04 -14.60 3.95
C ALA A 31 -13.36 -14.52 2.57
N VAL A 32 -13.34 -13.33 1.99
CA VAL A 32 -12.76 -13.05 0.66
C VAL A 32 -11.41 -12.37 0.83
N SER A 33 -10.38 -12.93 0.21
CA SER A 33 -9.02 -12.37 0.20
C SER A 33 -8.80 -11.44 -1.00
N CYS A 34 -8.11 -10.33 -0.78
CA CYS A 34 -7.69 -9.42 -1.84
C CYS A 34 -6.20 -9.08 -1.72
N ALA A 35 -5.46 -9.25 -2.82
CA ALA A 35 -4.07 -8.80 -2.90
C ALA A 35 -4.04 -7.26 -2.90
N ALA A 36 -3.59 -6.67 -1.79
CA ALA A 36 -3.53 -5.21 -1.64
C ALA A 36 -2.30 -4.67 -2.38
N HIS A 37 -2.53 -3.69 -3.27
CA HIS A 37 -1.53 -2.98 -4.05
C HIS A 37 -0.32 -3.89 -4.43
N PRO A 38 -0.55 -5.00 -5.15
CA PRO A 38 0.38 -6.13 -5.18
C PRO A 38 1.71 -5.84 -5.86
N PHE A 39 1.78 -4.79 -6.68
CA PHE A 39 3.00 -4.35 -7.35
C PHE A 39 3.60 -3.06 -6.76
N ALA A 40 3.12 -2.63 -5.59
CA ALA A 40 3.77 -1.58 -4.82
C ALA A 40 5.22 -1.97 -4.50
N VAL A 41 6.11 -0.99 -4.57
CA VAL A 41 7.57 -1.20 -4.48
C VAL A 41 8.00 -1.85 -3.17
N THR A 42 7.37 -1.50 -2.05
CA THR A 42 7.84 -1.89 -0.71
C THR A 42 7.09 -3.05 -0.08
N ASN A 43 5.78 -3.17 -0.31
CA ASN A 43 4.91 -4.07 0.45
C ASN A 43 3.94 -4.89 -0.44
N GLY A 44 4.17 -4.93 -1.76
CA GLY A 44 3.35 -5.72 -2.67
C GLY A 44 3.74 -7.20 -2.68
N ILE A 45 2.76 -8.11 -2.72
CA ILE A 45 2.97 -9.57 -2.79
C ILE A 45 3.27 -10.10 -4.22
N ARG A 46 3.31 -9.22 -5.22
CA ARG A 46 3.72 -9.50 -6.60
C ARG A 46 2.96 -10.68 -7.21
N GLU A 47 3.65 -11.66 -7.79
CA GLU A 47 3.06 -12.81 -8.49
C GLU A 47 2.23 -13.71 -7.54
N MET A 48 2.54 -13.69 -6.25
CA MET A 48 1.75 -14.39 -5.22
C MET A 48 0.33 -13.79 -5.07
N ALA A 49 0.06 -12.62 -5.65
CA ALA A 49 -1.29 -12.08 -5.76
C ALA A 49 -2.28 -13.02 -6.47
N SER A 50 -1.78 -13.94 -7.28
CA SER A 50 -2.61 -14.97 -7.92
C SER A 50 -3.23 -15.98 -6.95
N LEU A 51 -2.70 -16.07 -5.72
CA LEU A 51 -3.26 -16.91 -4.64
C LEU A 51 -4.52 -16.31 -4.02
N CYS A 52 -4.71 -14.99 -4.08
CA CYS A 52 -5.89 -14.31 -3.54
C CYS A 52 -7.13 -14.52 -4.42
N ASP A 53 -8.32 -14.33 -3.85
CA ASP A 53 -9.59 -14.32 -4.59
C ASP A 53 -9.66 -13.11 -5.53
N LEU A 54 -9.29 -11.93 -5.02
CA LEU A 54 -9.34 -10.65 -5.72
C LEU A 54 -7.95 -10.01 -5.85
N ILE A 55 -7.83 -9.11 -6.82
CA ILE A 55 -6.64 -8.27 -6.99
C ILE A 55 -7.05 -6.80 -6.93
N GLU A 56 -6.37 -6.01 -6.09
CA GLU A 56 -6.47 -4.56 -6.14
C GLU A 56 -5.68 -4.06 -7.37
N SER A 57 -6.38 -3.92 -8.51
CA SER A 57 -5.79 -3.46 -9.77
C SER A 57 -5.49 -1.96 -9.76
N PHE A 58 -6.14 -1.21 -8.88
CA PHE A 58 -5.93 0.21 -8.72
C PHE A 58 -5.95 0.62 -7.25
N ASN A 59 -4.84 1.17 -6.77
CA ASN A 59 -4.78 1.82 -5.46
C ASN A 59 -4.60 3.34 -5.64
N SER A 60 -5.47 4.14 -5.01
CA SER A 60 -5.42 5.60 -5.11
C SER A 60 -4.15 6.22 -4.53
N ASN A 61 -3.57 5.57 -3.53
CA ASN A 61 -2.45 6.05 -2.73
C ASN A 61 -1.10 5.53 -3.27
N ASN A 62 -1.11 4.75 -4.36
CA ASN A 62 0.12 4.41 -5.06
C ASN A 62 0.80 5.68 -5.58
N ILE A 63 2.05 5.89 -5.16
CA ILE A 63 2.88 7.06 -5.49
C ILE A 63 3.21 7.12 -6.99
N ASP A 64 3.10 5.99 -7.69
CA ASP A 64 3.39 5.86 -9.11
C ASP A 64 2.26 5.14 -9.85
N HIS A 65 2.16 5.39 -11.16
CA HIS A 65 1.13 4.76 -12.00
C HIS A 65 1.54 3.35 -12.51
N PHE A 66 2.83 3.01 -12.50
CA PHE A 66 3.32 1.73 -13.03
C PHE A 66 2.81 0.56 -12.18
N SER A 67 2.78 0.72 -10.86
CA SER A 67 2.25 -0.28 -9.94
C SER A 67 0.80 -0.67 -10.28
N ASN A 68 -0.06 0.30 -10.55
CA ASN A 68 -1.45 0.06 -10.95
C ASN A 68 -1.53 -0.57 -12.36
N ILE A 69 -0.75 -0.09 -13.33
CA ILE A 69 -0.72 -0.65 -14.69
C ILE A 69 -0.33 -2.13 -14.68
N VAL A 70 0.72 -2.49 -13.91
CA VAL A 70 1.16 -3.88 -13.79
C VAL A 70 0.12 -4.72 -13.04
N ALA A 71 -0.50 -4.19 -11.99
CA ALA A 71 -1.56 -4.88 -11.25
C ALA A 71 -2.77 -5.20 -12.15
N GLU A 72 -3.24 -4.22 -12.93
CA GLU A 72 -4.34 -4.41 -13.88
C GLU A 72 -3.98 -5.43 -14.97
N SER A 73 -2.78 -5.33 -15.55
CA SER A 73 -2.29 -6.29 -16.53
C SER A 73 -2.24 -7.69 -15.93
N PHE A 74 -1.65 -7.85 -14.75
CA PHE A 74 -1.52 -9.13 -14.08
C PHE A 74 -2.88 -9.76 -13.76
N ALA A 75 -3.84 -8.98 -13.28
CA ALA A 75 -5.18 -9.48 -13.00
C ALA A 75 -5.89 -9.99 -14.25
N LYS A 76 -5.76 -9.29 -15.38
CA LYS A 76 -6.27 -9.75 -16.68
C LYS A 76 -5.61 -11.06 -17.12
N HIS A 77 -4.28 -11.15 -17.04
CA HIS A 77 -3.54 -12.35 -17.44
C HIS A 77 -3.86 -13.57 -16.56
N LYS A 78 -4.15 -13.36 -15.27
CA LYS A 78 -4.53 -14.43 -14.34
C LYS A 78 -6.04 -14.70 -14.30
N ASN A 79 -6.83 -13.98 -15.10
CA ASN A 79 -8.29 -14.04 -15.11
C ASN A 79 -8.89 -13.90 -13.70
N LYS A 80 -8.36 -12.95 -12.91
CA LYS A 80 -8.77 -12.70 -11.54
C LYS A 80 -9.67 -11.46 -11.46
N PRO A 81 -10.76 -11.51 -10.68
CA PRO A 81 -11.58 -10.33 -10.43
C PRO A 81 -10.74 -9.19 -9.83
N SER A 82 -11.05 -7.97 -10.24
CA SER A 82 -10.28 -6.78 -9.90
C SER A 82 -11.13 -5.76 -9.15
N ILE A 83 -10.52 -5.09 -8.17
CA ILE A 83 -11.11 -3.98 -7.44
C ILE A 83 -10.19 -2.76 -7.42
N ALA A 84 -10.75 -1.60 -7.09
CA ALA A 84 -10.01 -0.39 -6.78
C ALA A 84 -10.14 -0.05 -5.29
N GLY A 85 -9.04 0.28 -4.61
CA GLY A 85 -9.05 0.69 -3.20
C GLY A 85 -8.45 2.07 -2.98
N SER A 86 -9.08 2.82 -2.07
CA SER A 86 -8.67 4.19 -1.78
C SER A 86 -7.49 4.27 -0.82
N ASP A 87 -7.25 3.21 -0.04
CA ASP A 87 -6.21 3.13 1.01
C ASP A 87 -6.20 4.40 1.88
N SER A 88 -7.39 4.78 2.33
CA SER A 88 -7.64 6.09 2.93
C SER A 88 -7.13 6.17 4.36
N HIS A 89 -6.17 7.06 4.57
CA HIS A 89 -5.64 7.40 5.91
C HIS A 89 -6.04 8.81 6.35
N ILE A 90 -6.66 9.59 5.46
CA ILE A 90 -7.22 10.91 5.76
C ILE A 90 -8.64 11.02 5.16
N ALA A 91 -9.51 11.78 5.83
CA ALA A 91 -10.93 11.89 5.46
C ALA A 91 -11.16 12.31 4.01
N GLN A 92 -10.31 13.19 3.46
CA GLN A 92 -10.42 13.70 2.09
C GLN A 92 -10.23 12.61 1.02
N THR A 93 -9.59 11.51 1.37
CA THR A 93 -9.31 10.41 0.44
C THR A 93 -10.39 9.33 0.44
N ILE A 94 -11.38 9.41 1.36
CA ILE A 94 -12.52 8.49 1.39
C ILE A 94 -13.28 8.60 0.07
N GLY A 95 -13.62 7.45 -0.52
CA GLY A 95 -14.35 7.39 -1.78
C GLY A 95 -13.54 7.86 -3.00
N ARG A 96 -12.20 7.89 -2.91
CA ARG A 96 -11.33 8.02 -4.10
C ARG A 96 -11.43 6.80 -5.03
N CYS A 97 -11.71 5.64 -4.45
CA CYS A 97 -12.13 4.44 -5.17
C CYS A 97 -13.51 3.98 -4.69
N ILE A 98 -14.34 3.52 -5.63
CA ILE A 98 -15.67 2.96 -5.37
C ILE A 98 -15.85 1.75 -6.29
N ASN A 99 -16.23 0.62 -5.70
CA ASN A 99 -16.61 -0.59 -6.41
C ASN A 99 -18.11 -0.81 -6.21
N SER A 100 -18.80 -1.22 -7.28
CA SER A 100 -20.16 -1.75 -7.22
C SER A 100 -20.07 -3.27 -7.22
N VAL A 101 -20.87 -3.90 -6.36
CA VAL A 101 -21.06 -5.36 -6.33
C VAL A 101 -22.50 -5.64 -6.75
N GLU A 102 -22.70 -6.51 -7.73
CA GLU A 102 -24.04 -6.96 -8.13
C GLU A 102 -24.44 -8.15 -7.25
N SER A 103 -25.22 -7.87 -6.20
CA SER A 103 -25.64 -8.86 -5.21
C SER A 103 -26.96 -8.45 -4.51
N GLU A 104 -27.55 -9.40 -3.78
CA GLU A 104 -28.49 -9.06 -2.71
C GLU A 104 -27.77 -8.31 -1.57
N LYS A 105 -28.55 -7.61 -0.73
CA LYS A 105 -28.02 -6.69 0.30
C LYS A 105 -27.76 -7.37 1.64
N ASP A 106 -27.14 -8.54 1.61
CA ASP A 106 -26.66 -9.29 2.76
C ASP A 106 -25.20 -9.70 2.56
N LEU A 107 -24.51 -9.98 3.67
CA LEU A 107 -23.08 -10.20 3.67
C LEU A 107 -22.68 -11.39 2.79
N ASP A 108 -23.38 -12.52 2.93
CA ASP A 108 -23.00 -13.77 2.28
C ASP A 108 -23.14 -13.64 0.75
N ASN A 109 -24.25 -13.06 0.27
CA ASN A 109 -24.45 -12.79 -1.16
C ASN A 109 -23.42 -11.78 -1.70
N ILE A 110 -23.04 -10.76 -0.93
CA ILE A 110 -22.00 -9.80 -1.32
C ILE A 110 -20.65 -10.51 -1.49
N LEU A 111 -20.22 -11.29 -0.50
CA LEU A 111 -18.95 -12.02 -0.54
C LEU A 111 -18.91 -13.04 -1.68
N GLN A 112 -20.00 -13.79 -1.88
CA GLN A 112 -20.12 -14.72 -2.99
C GLN A 112 -20.02 -13.99 -4.35
N SER A 113 -20.69 -12.85 -4.49
CA SER A 113 -20.66 -12.04 -5.71
C SER A 113 -19.28 -11.45 -5.98
N MET A 114 -18.55 -11.07 -4.91
CA MET A 114 -17.15 -10.69 -5.00
C MET A 114 -16.29 -11.84 -5.55
N ARG A 115 -16.39 -13.05 -4.98
CA ARG A 115 -15.64 -14.25 -5.46
C ARG A 115 -15.96 -14.58 -6.93
N GLN A 116 -17.21 -14.43 -7.34
CA GLN A 116 -17.67 -14.67 -8.72
C GLN A 116 -17.26 -13.56 -9.69
N GLY A 117 -16.66 -12.47 -9.21
CA GLY A 117 -16.25 -11.34 -10.04
C GLY A 117 -17.41 -10.49 -10.57
N LYS A 118 -18.57 -10.52 -9.90
CA LYS A 118 -19.71 -9.63 -10.17
C LYS A 118 -19.45 -8.22 -9.63
N LEU A 119 -18.33 -7.66 -10.06
CA LEU A 119 -17.73 -6.43 -9.56
C LEU A 119 -17.51 -5.45 -10.71
N LYS A 120 -17.78 -4.17 -10.43
CA LYS A 120 -17.47 -3.08 -11.35
C LYS A 120 -16.82 -1.93 -10.61
N ILE A 121 -15.66 -1.50 -11.09
CA ILE A 121 -15.02 -0.28 -10.60
C ILE A 121 -15.81 0.92 -11.14
N ILE A 122 -16.45 1.67 -10.24
CA ILE A 122 -17.26 2.86 -10.57
C ILE A 122 -16.39 4.12 -10.54
N LYS A 123 -15.41 4.16 -9.64
CA LYS A 123 -14.51 5.29 -9.46
C LYS A 123 -13.12 4.80 -9.10
N ALA A 124 -12.10 5.38 -9.72
CA ALA A 124 -10.69 5.08 -9.47
C ALA A 124 -9.85 6.34 -9.72
N ASN A 125 -9.79 7.21 -8.71
CA ASN A 125 -9.05 8.47 -8.80
C ASN A 125 -7.79 8.41 -7.93
N TYR A 126 -6.66 8.88 -8.46
CA TYR A 126 -5.47 9.09 -7.64
C TYR A 126 -5.71 10.14 -6.56
N THR A 127 -4.98 9.99 -5.45
CA THR A 127 -4.82 11.07 -4.48
C THR A 127 -4.02 12.21 -5.11
N SER A 128 -4.42 13.44 -4.84
CA SER A 128 -3.67 14.63 -5.21
C SER A 128 -2.37 14.74 -4.42
N LYS A 129 -1.43 15.54 -4.95
CA LYS A 129 -0.15 15.81 -4.28
C LYS A 129 -0.34 16.37 -2.87
N GLU A 130 -1.32 17.25 -2.67
CA GLU A 130 -1.63 17.83 -1.35
C GLU A 130 -2.18 16.79 -0.38
N GLU A 131 -3.00 15.85 -0.85
CA GLU A 131 -3.48 14.74 -0.04
C GLU A 131 -2.33 13.81 0.37
N VAL A 132 -1.36 13.57 -0.51
CA VAL A 132 -0.15 12.79 -0.19
C VAL A 132 0.66 13.46 0.92
N TYR A 133 0.85 14.79 0.89
CA TYR A 133 1.55 15.50 1.98
C TYR A 133 0.76 15.47 3.29
N LYS A 134 -0.57 15.63 3.24
CA LYS A 134 -1.43 15.51 4.43
C LYS A 134 -1.40 14.10 5.02
N HIS A 135 -1.38 13.08 4.16
CA HIS A 135 -1.21 11.69 4.58
C HIS A 135 0.14 11.49 5.27
N ALA A 136 1.24 11.96 4.67
CA ALA A 136 2.56 11.89 5.29
C ALA A 136 2.61 12.60 6.66
N TYR A 137 1.96 13.77 6.77
CA TYR A 137 1.82 14.47 8.04
C TYR A 137 1.06 13.64 9.07
N TYR A 138 -0.08 13.05 8.69
CA TYR A 138 -0.86 12.19 9.57
C TYR A 138 -0.03 11.01 10.10
N ILE A 139 0.60 10.24 9.21
CA ILE A 139 1.44 9.09 9.64
C ILE A 139 2.54 9.52 10.60
N LEU A 140 3.31 10.56 10.24
CA LEU A 140 4.48 10.98 11.01
C LEU A 140 4.10 11.61 12.35
N SER A 141 2.98 12.34 12.40
CA SER A 141 2.48 12.93 13.65
C SER A 141 1.89 11.87 14.58
N SER A 142 1.06 10.96 14.07
CA SER A 142 0.46 9.88 14.86
C SER A 142 1.45 8.82 15.32
N SER A 143 2.55 8.62 14.58
CA SER A 143 3.58 7.61 14.92
C SER A 143 4.79 8.20 15.64
N LYS A 144 4.78 9.49 15.99
CA LYS A 144 5.95 10.22 16.50
C LYS A 144 6.59 9.53 17.70
N GLU A 145 5.81 9.23 18.74
CA GLU A 145 6.33 8.63 19.97
C GLU A 145 6.88 7.21 19.74
N LEU A 146 6.22 6.43 18.88
CA LEU A 146 6.68 5.10 18.51
C LEU A 146 8.04 5.16 17.78
N ILE A 147 8.18 6.07 16.82
CA ILE A 147 9.43 6.27 16.07
C ILE A 147 10.54 6.71 17.03
N LEU A 148 10.26 7.65 17.94
CA LEU A 148 11.24 8.15 18.91
C LEU A 148 11.66 7.08 19.90
N GLY A 149 10.72 6.31 20.44
CA GLY A 149 10.98 5.20 21.34
C GLY A 149 11.83 4.10 20.68
N TYR A 150 11.48 3.70 19.45
CA TYR A 150 12.28 2.76 18.67
C TYR A 150 13.70 3.28 18.41
N THR A 151 13.81 4.54 17.98
CA THR A 151 15.11 5.16 17.67
C THR A 151 15.98 5.26 18.92
N LEU A 152 15.41 5.63 20.07
CA LEU A 152 16.14 5.68 21.33
C LEU A 152 16.72 4.31 21.71
N LYS A 153 15.91 3.25 21.56
CA LYS A 153 16.28 1.88 21.90
C LYS A 153 17.34 1.28 20.97
N HIS A 154 17.22 1.50 19.67
CA HIS A 154 18.05 0.81 18.66
C HIS A 154 19.15 1.69 18.04
N HIS A 155 18.99 3.01 18.07
CA HIS A 155 19.89 3.98 17.44
C HIS A 155 20.07 5.26 18.30
N PRO A 156 20.55 5.15 19.55
CA PRO A 156 20.57 6.26 20.51
C PRO A 156 21.34 7.49 20.00
N ASN A 157 22.44 7.28 19.26
CA ASN A 157 23.24 8.37 18.68
C ASN A 157 22.50 9.19 17.61
N ALA A 158 21.43 8.63 17.03
CA ALA A 158 20.59 9.29 16.03
C ALA A 158 19.28 9.84 16.62
N HIS A 159 18.96 9.54 17.88
CA HIS A 159 17.69 9.91 18.50
C HIS A 159 17.46 11.43 18.50
N TRP A 160 18.49 12.22 18.83
CA TRP A 160 18.39 13.69 18.84
C TRP A 160 18.01 14.24 17.45
N ALA A 161 18.60 13.69 16.38
CA ALA A 161 18.35 14.12 15.01
C ALA A 161 16.94 13.72 14.55
N ALA A 162 16.51 12.50 14.89
CA ALA A 162 15.15 12.03 14.63
C ALA A 162 14.10 12.89 15.36
N LYS A 163 14.36 13.23 16.63
CA LYS A 163 13.53 14.14 17.43
C LYS A 163 13.42 15.52 16.80
N TRP A 164 14.55 16.13 16.46
CA TRP A 164 14.56 17.43 15.80
C TRP A 164 13.78 17.39 14.47
N ALA A 165 13.99 16.37 13.65
CA ALA A 165 13.31 16.24 12.36
C ALA A 165 11.79 16.10 12.52
N LEU A 166 11.34 15.22 13.42
CA LEU A 166 9.91 15.02 13.69
C LEU A 166 9.27 16.27 14.31
N ASP A 167 9.92 16.92 15.27
CA ASP A 167 9.43 18.17 15.89
C ASP A 167 9.32 19.30 14.85
N SER A 168 10.36 19.47 14.03
CA SER A 168 10.39 20.52 13.01
C SER A 168 9.36 20.28 11.90
N TYR A 169 9.17 19.03 11.49
CA TYR A 169 8.17 18.66 10.49
C TYR A 169 6.75 18.79 11.02
N THR A 170 6.47 18.26 12.22
CA THR A 170 5.12 18.31 12.81
C THR A 170 4.69 19.73 13.16
N MET A 171 5.62 20.60 13.58
CA MET A 171 5.30 21.99 13.88
C MET A 171 4.99 22.83 12.64
N ASN A 172 5.64 22.56 11.50
CA ASN A 172 5.35 23.27 10.25
C ASN A 172 5.73 22.41 9.02
N PRO A 173 4.83 21.49 8.59
CA PRO A 173 5.11 20.59 7.46
C PRO A 173 5.18 21.33 6.12
N GLU A 174 4.67 22.55 6.07
CA GLU A 174 4.61 23.43 4.90
C GLU A 174 5.92 24.16 4.61
N ARG A 175 6.91 24.06 5.50
CA ARG A 175 8.23 24.67 5.27
C ARG A 175 8.82 24.15 3.95
N ARG A 176 9.40 25.08 3.18
CA ARG A 176 10.03 24.81 1.88
C ARG A 176 11.00 23.63 1.92
N PHE A 177 11.77 23.51 3.00
CA PHE A 177 12.68 22.39 3.21
C PHE A 177 11.94 21.03 3.19
N TRP A 178 10.88 20.88 3.99
CA TRP A 178 10.10 19.64 4.06
C TRP A 178 9.33 19.36 2.78
N ARG A 179 8.77 20.39 2.14
CA ARG A 179 8.11 20.27 0.82
C ARG A 179 9.09 19.79 -0.25
N ALA A 180 10.32 20.33 -0.27
CA ALA A 180 11.37 19.91 -1.19
C ALA A 180 11.85 18.48 -0.91
N LEU A 181 12.09 18.14 0.36
CA LEU A 181 12.49 16.78 0.76
C LEU A 181 11.43 15.73 0.39
N GLY A 182 10.15 16.04 0.63
CA GLY A 182 9.04 15.17 0.24
C GLY A 182 8.92 15.03 -1.28
N ALA A 183 9.05 16.12 -2.04
CA ALA A 183 9.04 16.07 -3.50
C ALA A 183 10.19 15.21 -4.06
N PHE A 184 11.39 15.35 -3.49
CA PHE A 184 12.55 14.54 -3.83
C PHE A 184 12.31 13.06 -3.51
N THR A 185 11.73 12.76 -2.35
CA THR A 185 11.39 11.39 -1.95
C THR A 185 10.38 10.75 -2.92
N LEU A 186 9.31 11.47 -3.29
CA LEU A 186 8.34 11.00 -4.29
C LEU A 186 8.99 10.74 -5.65
N TYR A 187 9.92 11.61 -6.07
CA TYR A 187 10.68 11.44 -7.31
C TYR A 187 11.52 10.14 -7.28
N LEU A 188 12.24 9.88 -6.19
CA LEU A 188 13.03 8.65 -6.03
C LEU A 188 12.11 7.42 -6.08
N THR A 189 11.03 7.41 -5.30
CA THR A 189 10.07 6.28 -5.27
C THR A 189 9.50 5.99 -6.65
N LYS A 190 9.13 7.02 -7.43
CA LYS A 190 8.64 6.84 -8.80
C LYS A 190 9.68 6.21 -9.73
N ARG A 191 10.95 6.58 -9.58
CA ARG A 191 12.06 6.00 -10.35
C ARG A 191 12.32 4.55 -9.97
N ALA A 192 12.38 4.26 -8.68
CA ALA A 192 12.50 2.89 -8.17
C ALA A 192 11.36 2.01 -8.70
N SER A 193 10.13 2.50 -8.65
CA SER A 193 8.97 1.77 -9.17
C SER A 193 9.09 1.48 -10.66
N LYS A 194 9.45 2.47 -11.49
CA LYS A 194 9.66 2.26 -12.92
C LYS A 194 10.68 1.14 -13.17
N LYS A 195 11.78 1.11 -12.43
CA LYS A 195 12.81 0.09 -12.61
C LYS A 195 12.34 -1.32 -12.30
N VAL A 196 11.60 -1.48 -11.21
CA VAL A 196 11.05 -2.78 -10.82
C VAL A 196 9.93 -3.22 -11.75
N ASN A 197 8.95 -2.35 -11.95
CA ASN A 197 7.70 -2.68 -12.64
C ASN A 197 7.82 -2.68 -14.18
N VAL A 198 8.79 -1.96 -14.73
CA VAL A 198 8.96 -1.82 -16.19
C VAL A 198 10.28 -2.38 -16.67
N ASN A 199 11.37 -2.13 -15.94
CA ASN A 199 12.72 -2.53 -16.38
C ASN A 199 13.19 -3.87 -15.78
N GLY A 200 12.28 -4.65 -15.18
CA GLY A 200 12.57 -6.01 -14.70
C GLY A 200 13.60 -6.12 -13.57
N HIS A 201 13.84 -5.05 -12.80
CA HIS A 201 14.75 -5.12 -11.66
C HIS A 201 14.14 -5.94 -10.52
N ASN A 202 14.98 -6.71 -9.80
CA ASN A 202 14.51 -7.57 -8.72
C ASN A 202 13.81 -6.75 -7.60
N PRO A 203 12.53 -7.01 -7.29
CA PRO A 203 11.80 -6.30 -6.22
C PRO A 203 12.28 -6.63 -4.80
N GLN A 204 12.94 -7.78 -4.57
CA GLN A 204 13.35 -8.25 -3.23
C GLN A 204 14.32 -7.30 -2.52
N VAL A 205 15.02 -6.47 -3.28
CA VAL A 205 15.87 -5.38 -2.78
C VAL A 205 15.14 -4.43 -1.82
N PHE A 206 13.81 -4.31 -1.91
CA PHE A 206 12.99 -3.47 -1.03
C PHE A 206 12.53 -4.15 0.25
N GLU A 207 12.65 -5.49 0.36
CA GLU A 207 12.24 -6.24 1.56
C GLU A 207 13.01 -5.80 2.81
N LYS A 208 14.28 -5.40 2.63
CA LYS A 208 15.13 -4.91 3.72
C LYS A 208 14.77 -3.49 4.19
N ARG A 209 13.77 -2.84 3.57
CA ARG A 209 13.30 -1.47 3.88
C ARG A 209 14.44 -0.45 4.06
N SER A 210 15.46 -0.57 3.22
CA SER A 210 16.68 0.23 3.28
C SER A 210 16.55 1.48 2.43
N TRP A 211 16.56 2.66 3.07
CA TRP A 211 16.60 3.95 2.39
C TRP A 211 17.82 4.08 1.47
N ARG A 212 18.97 3.51 1.87
CA ARG A 212 20.18 3.49 1.03
C ARG A 212 19.93 2.73 -0.27
N THR A 213 19.26 1.58 -0.18
CA THR A 213 18.92 0.75 -1.34
C THR A 213 17.93 1.47 -2.25
N LEU A 214 16.90 2.12 -1.68
CA LEU A 214 15.96 2.93 -2.44
C LEU A 214 16.66 4.06 -3.20
N ILE A 215 17.51 4.83 -2.52
CA ILE A 215 18.27 5.93 -3.13
C ILE A 215 19.19 5.39 -4.23
N TYR A 216 19.97 4.35 -3.93
CA TYR A 216 20.89 3.73 -4.87
C TYR A 216 20.16 3.28 -6.15
N MET A 217 19.09 2.50 -6.02
CA MET A 217 18.32 2.04 -7.17
C MET A 217 17.70 3.19 -7.96
N SER A 218 17.24 4.22 -7.27
CA SER A 218 16.62 5.37 -7.91
C SER A 218 17.62 6.21 -8.70
N LEU A 219 18.85 6.38 -8.20
CA LEU A 219 19.84 7.29 -8.76
C LEU A 219 20.81 6.65 -9.76
N VAL A 220 21.15 5.38 -9.57
CA VAL A 220 21.97 4.64 -10.54
C VAL A 220 21.17 4.49 -11.85
N PRO A 221 21.79 4.46 -13.04
CA PRO A 221 21.11 4.19 -14.30
C PRO A 221 20.29 2.90 -14.27
#